data_AF-A0A838DX58-F1
#
_entry.id   AF-A0A838DX58-F1
#
_cell.length_a   1.000
_cell.length_b   1.000
_cell.length_c   1.000
_cell.angle_alpha   90.00
_cell.angle_beta   90.00
_cell.angle_gamma   90.00
#
_symmetry.space_group_name_H-M   'P 1'
#
loop_
_entity.id
_entity.type
_entity.pdbx_description
1 polymer ?
#
loop_
_entity_poly.entity_id
_entity_poly.type
_entity_poly.pdbx_seq_one_letter_code
_entity_poly.pdbx_strand_id
1 'polypeptide(L)'
;MLIQTPTPQEFSYDPYLHSIATIQLTTFHILRSQFLIYLLFLDTRDIMKKYLLIVTTLILTNCSTATKSTFLGAGIGATTGAILGFVTAQNGDQEERNRAMLTGGGIGTGVGGLIGYQAYKQKEKNSLPPKIEGLDKGMQFPWVTKPVISCIQTDDKIEDGGRKWVQGHKVCNIERPSQWSK
;
A
#
# COMPACT_ATOMS: atom_id res chain seq x y z
N MET A 1 58.18 -3.60 28.59
CA MET A 1 57.56 -3.91 27.29
C MET A 1 56.09 -4.22 27.59
N LEU A 2 55.21 -3.23 27.42
CA LEU A 2 53.80 -3.31 27.86
C LEU A 2 52.96 -3.96 26.75
N ILE A 3 52.20 -4.98 27.14
CA ILE A 3 51.28 -5.74 26.28
C ILE A 3 50.00 -4.91 26.15
N GLN A 4 49.64 -4.54 24.93
CA GLN A 4 48.45 -3.77 24.62
C GLN A 4 47.41 -4.71 23.99
N THR A 5 46.35 -5.01 24.75
CA THR A 5 45.20 -5.81 24.29
C THR A 5 44.32 -5.00 23.34
N PRO A 6 43.82 -5.58 22.23
CA PRO A 6 42.86 -4.89 21.36
C PRO A 6 41.48 -4.82 22.02
N THR A 7 40.89 -3.62 21.98
CA THR A 7 39.54 -3.31 22.44
C THR A 7 38.46 -4.00 21.60
N PRO A 8 37.29 -4.35 22.19
CA PRO A 8 36.20 -4.99 21.46
C PRO A 8 35.63 -4.02 20.42
N GLN A 9 35.57 -4.47 19.18
CA GLN A 9 34.88 -3.75 18.10
C GLN A 9 33.38 -3.69 18.43
N GLU A 10 32.85 -2.48 18.56
CA GLU A 10 31.41 -2.23 18.52
C GLU A 10 30.85 -2.81 17.23
N PHE A 11 30.14 -3.93 17.33
CA PHE A 11 29.22 -4.36 16.29
C PHE A 11 28.16 -3.28 16.17
N SER A 12 28.26 -2.47 15.12
CA SER A 12 27.24 -1.54 14.68
C SER A 12 25.95 -2.32 14.40
N TYR A 13 25.09 -2.42 15.42
CA TYR A 13 23.75 -2.96 15.33
C TYR A 13 22.96 -2.06 14.38
N ASP A 14 22.70 -2.54 13.16
CA ASP A 14 21.86 -1.85 12.18
C ASP A 14 20.39 -2.25 12.41
N PRO A 15 19.57 -1.39 13.07
CA PRO A 15 18.21 -1.74 13.48
C PRO A 15 17.26 -1.95 12.29
N TYR A 16 17.65 -1.49 11.09
CA TYR A 16 16.81 -1.54 9.90
C TYR A 16 16.82 -2.93 9.25
N LEU A 17 17.96 -3.63 9.23
CA LEU A 17 18.05 -4.97 8.65
C LEU A 17 17.25 -6.00 9.47
N HIS A 18 17.26 -5.88 10.80
CA HIS A 18 16.48 -6.77 11.67
C HIS A 18 14.97 -6.53 11.54
N SER A 19 14.55 -5.28 11.31
CA SER A 19 13.14 -4.94 11.10
C SER A 19 12.59 -5.53 9.80
N ILE A 20 13.37 -5.52 8.72
CA ILE A 20 12.89 -6.05 7.43
C ILE A 20 12.82 -7.59 7.46
N ALA A 21 13.82 -8.25 8.06
CA ALA A 21 13.83 -9.71 8.20
C ALA A 21 12.70 -10.23 9.10
N THR A 22 12.41 -9.54 10.20
CA THR A 22 11.29 -9.90 11.09
C THR A 22 9.93 -9.71 10.42
N ILE A 23 9.73 -8.62 9.66
CA ILE A 23 8.47 -8.38 8.92
C ILE A 23 8.22 -9.47 7.87
N GLN A 24 9.25 -9.91 7.13
CA GLN A 24 9.09 -10.96 6.12
C GLN A 24 8.74 -12.32 6.75
N LEU A 25 9.40 -12.69 7.85
CA LEU A 25 9.11 -13.95 8.56
C LEU A 25 7.73 -13.96 9.23
N THR A 26 7.30 -12.86 9.86
CA THR A 26 5.97 -12.79 10.48
C THR A 26 4.87 -12.87 9.43
N THR A 27 5.07 -12.24 8.27
CA THR A 27 4.09 -12.28 7.18
C THR A 27 3.93 -13.70 6.64
N PHE A 28 5.03 -14.45 6.50
CA PHE A 28 5.01 -15.84 6.05
C PHE A 28 4.35 -16.79 7.07
N HIS A 29 4.59 -16.59 8.37
CA HIS A 29 3.94 -17.36 9.44
C HIS A 29 2.44 -17.07 9.54
N ILE A 30 2.04 -15.82 9.38
CA ILE A 30 0.62 -15.43 9.38
C ILE A 30 -0.09 -16.03 8.15
N LEU A 31 0.51 -15.94 6.95
CA LEU A 31 -0.04 -16.55 5.74
C LEU A 31 -0.17 -18.08 5.86
N ARG A 32 0.85 -18.75 6.42
CA ARG A 32 0.82 -20.21 6.64
C ARG A 32 -0.21 -20.62 7.69
N SER A 33 -0.35 -19.86 8.77
CA SER A 33 -1.37 -20.10 9.80
C SER A 33 -2.78 -19.92 9.21
N GLN A 34 -2.99 -18.86 8.42
CA GLN A 34 -4.28 -18.62 7.78
C GLN A 34 -4.64 -19.70 6.76
N PHE A 35 -3.66 -20.18 5.98
CA PHE A 35 -3.87 -21.25 5.01
C PHE A 35 -4.23 -22.59 5.68
N LEU A 36 -3.58 -22.92 6.81
CA LEU A 36 -3.89 -24.13 7.58
C LEU A 36 -5.26 -24.06 8.27
N ILE A 37 -5.65 -22.88 8.77
CA ILE A 37 -7.00 -22.65 9.32
C ILE A 37 -8.05 -22.81 8.21
N TYR A 38 -7.78 -22.31 7.00
CA TYR A 38 -8.64 -22.50 5.83
C TYR A 38 -8.78 -23.98 5.44
N LEU A 39 -7.70 -24.76 5.49
CA LEU A 39 -7.73 -26.19 5.18
C LEU A 39 -8.46 -27.03 6.24
N LEU A 40 -8.39 -26.65 7.53
CA LEU A 40 -9.12 -27.31 8.61
C LEU A 40 -10.63 -27.01 8.61
N PHE A 41 -11.09 -26.02 7.84
CA PHE A 41 -12.49 -25.59 7.78
C PHE A 41 -13.30 -26.17 6.59
N LEU A 42 -12.71 -27.10 5.82
CA LEU A 42 -13.27 -27.76 4.64
C LEU A 42 -14.29 -28.89 4.93
N ASP A 43 -15.06 -28.82 6.03
CA ASP A 43 -16.20 -29.74 6.26
C ASP A 43 -17.52 -29.13 5.71
N THR A 44 -18.20 -29.83 4.80
CA THR A 44 -19.13 -29.29 3.78
C THR A 44 -20.54 -28.88 4.25
N ARG A 45 -20.81 -28.74 5.56
CA ARG A 45 -22.18 -28.59 6.09
C ARG A 45 -22.72 -27.17 6.34
N ASP A 46 -21.92 -26.11 6.32
CA ASP A 46 -22.34 -24.73 6.71
C ASP A 46 -22.03 -23.65 5.64
N ILE A 47 -22.39 -23.89 4.37
CA ILE A 47 -22.02 -23.03 3.23
C ILE A 47 -22.48 -21.55 3.38
N MET A 48 -23.67 -21.30 3.94
CA MET A 48 -24.23 -19.94 4.12
C MET A 48 -23.50 -19.12 5.19
N LYS A 49 -23.14 -19.73 6.33
CA LYS A 49 -22.39 -19.06 7.41
C LYS A 49 -20.94 -18.80 7.00
N LYS A 50 -20.39 -19.64 6.12
CA LYS A 50 -19.04 -19.50 5.56
C LYS A 50 -18.94 -18.36 4.55
N TYR A 51 -19.96 -18.15 3.72
CA TYR A 51 -19.99 -17.02 2.79
C TYR A 51 -20.00 -15.68 3.54
N LEU A 52 -20.78 -15.60 4.63
CA LEU A 52 -20.80 -14.45 5.54
C LEU A 52 -19.41 -14.19 6.14
N LEU A 53 -18.70 -15.24 6.59
CA LEU A 53 -17.37 -15.15 7.17
C LEU A 53 -16.29 -14.69 6.16
N ILE A 54 -16.31 -15.23 4.94
CA ILE A 54 -15.39 -14.86 3.86
C ILE A 54 -15.58 -13.39 3.47
N VAL A 55 -16.83 -12.96 3.27
CA VAL A 55 -17.16 -11.55 2.96
C VAL A 55 -16.70 -10.62 4.08
N THR A 56 -16.90 -11.00 5.33
CA THR A 56 -16.47 -10.19 6.49
C THR A 56 -14.94 -10.05 6.55
N THR A 57 -14.20 -11.14 6.32
CA THR A 57 -12.73 -11.09 6.28
C THR A 57 -12.18 -10.28 5.10
N LEU A 58 -12.82 -10.34 3.92
CA LEU A 58 -12.45 -9.53 2.76
C LEU A 58 -12.61 -8.03 3.06
N ILE A 59 -13.68 -7.65 3.76
CA ILE A 59 -13.94 -6.24 4.13
C ILE A 59 -12.86 -5.74 5.11
N LEU A 60 -12.43 -6.57 6.06
CA LEU A 60 -11.40 -6.21 7.05
C LEU A 60 -10.00 -6.02 6.43
N THR A 61 -9.65 -6.79 5.39
CA THR A 61 -8.35 -6.68 4.70
C THR A 61 -8.24 -5.52 3.70
N ASN A 62 -9.36 -4.89 3.32
CA ASN A 62 -9.36 -3.79 2.35
C ASN A 62 -8.90 -2.44 2.93
N CYS A 63 -8.52 -2.38 4.21
CA CYS A 63 -8.13 -1.14 4.89
C CYS A 63 -6.77 -0.54 4.43
N SER A 64 -5.96 -1.26 3.65
CA SER A 64 -4.64 -0.77 3.21
C SER A 64 -4.56 -0.34 1.73
N THR A 65 -5.58 -0.59 0.91
CA THR A 65 -5.48 -0.33 -0.55
C THR A 65 -6.06 1.03 -0.91
N ALA A 66 -5.39 2.08 -0.47
CA ALA A 66 -5.83 3.46 -0.64
C ALA A 66 -5.46 4.09 -2.00
N THR A 67 -5.06 3.33 -3.02
CA THR A 67 -4.58 3.87 -4.30
C THR A 67 -5.39 3.35 -5.49
N LYS A 68 -6.17 4.26 -6.09
CA LYS A 68 -6.96 4.14 -7.35
C LYS A 68 -8.07 3.08 -7.34
N SER A 69 -9.12 3.39 -6.58
CA SER A 69 -10.26 2.54 -6.21
C SER A 69 -11.15 2.04 -7.36
N THR A 70 -11.26 2.76 -8.48
CA THR A 70 -12.13 2.35 -9.61
C THR A 70 -11.55 1.17 -10.39
N PHE A 71 -10.26 1.24 -10.75
CA PHE A 71 -9.61 0.17 -11.53
C PHE A 71 -9.46 -1.11 -10.70
N LEU A 72 -9.15 -0.97 -9.41
CA LEU A 72 -9.06 -2.10 -8.51
C LEU A 72 -10.44 -2.73 -8.26
N GLY A 73 -11.48 -1.93 -8.03
CA GLY A 73 -12.84 -2.42 -7.86
C GLY A 73 -13.38 -3.11 -9.12
N ALA A 74 -13.12 -2.52 -10.30
CA ALA A 74 -13.45 -3.14 -11.58
C ALA A 74 -12.67 -4.44 -11.81
N GLY A 75 -11.36 -4.47 -11.51
CA GLY A 75 -10.51 -5.65 -11.67
C GLY A 75 -10.90 -6.80 -10.75
N ILE A 76 -11.13 -6.52 -9.46
CA ILE A 76 -11.58 -7.52 -8.48
C ILE A 76 -13.00 -8.00 -8.82
N GLY A 77 -13.88 -7.09 -9.22
CA GLY A 77 -15.23 -7.43 -9.65
C GLY A 77 -15.23 -8.30 -10.89
N ALA A 78 -14.40 -7.98 -11.88
CA ALA A 78 -14.26 -8.76 -13.12
C ALA A 78 -13.79 -10.18 -12.85
N THR A 79 -12.72 -10.34 -12.06
CA THR A 79 -12.15 -11.66 -11.77
C THR A 79 -13.10 -12.50 -10.92
N THR A 80 -13.68 -11.91 -9.88
CA THR A 80 -14.64 -12.61 -9.01
C THR A 80 -15.91 -13.00 -9.78
N GLY A 81 -16.45 -12.09 -10.57
CA GLY A 81 -17.64 -12.33 -11.40
C GLY A 81 -17.39 -13.38 -12.48
N ALA A 82 -16.23 -13.39 -13.11
CA ALA A 82 -15.85 -14.38 -14.11
C ALA A 82 -15.71 -15.78 -13.51
N ILE A 83 -15.08 -15.91 -12.33
CA ILE A 83 -14.96 -17.18 -11.61
C ILE A 83 -16.34 -17.69 -11.20
N LEU A 84 -17.17 -16.83 -10.62
CA LEU A 84 -18.54 -17.22 -10.23
C LEU A 84 -19.36 -17.65 -11.44
N GLY A 85 -19.29 -16.93 -12.55
CA GLY A 85 -19.95 -17.29 -13.81
C GLY A 85 -19.49 -18.65 -14.33
N PHE A 86 -18.18 -18.91 -14.32
CA PHE A 86 -17.62 -20.20 -14.71
C PHE A 86 -18.11 -21.35 -13.82
N VAL A 87 -18.11 -21.16 -12.50
CA VAL A 87 -18.58 -22.18 -11.54
C VAL A 87 -20.08 -22.46 -11.72
N THR A 88 -20.90 -21.43 -11.97
CA THR A 88 -22.35 -21.62 -12.17
C THR A 88 -22.68 -22.41 -13.44
N ALA A 89 -21.85 -22.31 -14.48
CA ALA A 89 -22.02 -23.03 -15.74
C ALA A 89 -21.10 -24.27 -15.86
N GLN A 90 -20.50 -24.74 -14.76
CA GLN A 90 -19.48 -25.80 -14.82
C GLN A 90 -19.97 -27.11 -15.47
N ASN A 91 -21.26 -27.40 -15.33
CA ASN A 91 -21.93 -28.58 -15.88
C ASN A 91 -22.43 -28.39 -17.32
N GLY A 92 -22.37 -27.16 -17.84
CA GLY A 92 -22.75 -26.82 -19.19
C GLY A 92 -21.63 -27.03 -20.20
N ASP A 93 -21.97 -26.89 -21.47
CA ASP A 93 -21.05 -26.94 -22.59
C ASP A 93 -20.08 -25.75 -22.61
N GLN A 94 -19.03 -25.86 -23.42
CA GLN A 94 -17.95 -24.87 -23.45
C GLN A 94 -18.44 -23.47 -23.84
N GLU A 95 -19.44 -23.39 -24.71
CA GLU A 95 -20.05 -22.12 -25.09
C GLU A 95 -20.81 -21.48 -23.92
N GLU A 96 -21.57 -22.28 -23.16
CA GLU A 96 -22.31 -21.82 -21.98
C GLU A 96 -21.36 -21.32 -20.88
N ARG A 97 -20.25 -22.04 -20.64
CA ARG A 97 -19.19 -21.62 -19.70
C ARG A 97 -18.55 -20.31 -20.08
N ASN A 98 -18.20 -20.14 -21.36
CA ASN A 98 -17.59 -18.91 -21.84
C ASN A 98 -18.57 -17.73 -21.76
N ARG A 99 -19.84 -17.93 -22.11
CA ARG A 99 -20.89 -16.92 -21.94
C ARG A 99 -21.07 -16.55 -20.48
N ALA A 100 -21.18 -17.51 -19.58
CA ALA A 100 -21.35 -17.26 -18.15
C ALA A 100 -20.15 -16.54 -17.54
N MET A 101 -18.92 -16.89 -17.94
CA MET A 101 -17.70 -16.20 -17.51
C MET A 101 -17.66 -14.74 -18.00
N LEU A 102 -17.99 -14.49 -19.27
CA LEU A 102 -18.05 -13.14 -19.85
C LEU A 102 -19.15 -12.29 -19.21
N THR A 103 -20.35 -12.86 -19.02
CA THR A 103 -21.48 -12.16 -18.39
C THR A 103 -21.17 -11.87 -16.92
N GLY A 104 -20.66 -12.86 -16.18
CA GLY A 104 -20.27 -12.69 -14.78
C GLY A 104 -19.15 -11.66 -14.62
N GLY A 105 -18.12 -11.73 -15.46
CA GLY A 105 -17.03 -10.76 -15.47
C GLY A 105 -17.50 -9.35 -15.84
N GLY A 106 -18.36 -9.22 -16.85
CA GLY A 106 -18.94 -7.93 -17.26
C GLY A 106 -19.77 -7.28 -16.16
N ILE A 107 -20.67 -8.04 -15.53
CA ILE A 107 -21.49 -7.56 -14.40
C ILE A 107 -20.59 -7.19 -13.22
N GLY A 108 -19.63 -8.04 -12.88
CA GLY A 108 -18.68 -7.80 -11.80
C GLY A 108 -17.82 -6.55 -12.03
N THR A 109 -17.38 -6.31 -13.27
CA THR A 109 -16.65 -5.10 -13.66
C THR A 109 -17.51 -3.85 -13.47
N GLY A 110 -18.79 -3.90 -13.89
CA GLY A 110 -19.72 -2.78 -13.75
C GLY A 110 -20.00 -2.44 -12.28
N VAL A 111 -20.39 -3.44 -11.49
CA VAL A 111 -20.71 -3.25 -10.06
C VAL A 111 -19.46 -2.84 -9.26
N GLY A 112 -18.34 -3.54 -9.46
CA GLY A 112 -17.08 -3.23 -8.80
C GLY A 112 -16.51 -1.87 -9.20
N GLY A 113 -16.67 -1.47 -10.47
CA GLY A 113 -16.29 -0.16 -10.97
C GLY A 113 -17.14 0.97 -10.38
N LEU A 114 -18.46 0.78 -10.25
CA LEU A 114 -19.35 1.77 -9.63
C LEU A 114 -19.07 1.98 -8.14
N ILE A 115 -18.85 0.89 -7.40
CA ILE A 115 -18.48 0.95 -5.98
C ILE A 115 -17.12 1.65 -5.84
N GLY A 116 -16.15 1.28 -6.68
CA GLY A 116 -14.84 1.92 -6.73
C GLY A 116 -14.90 3.41 -7.08
N TYR A 117 -15.78 3.81 -8.01
CA TYR A 117 -16.00 5.19 -8.40
C TYR A 117 -16.60 6.03 -7.26
N GLN A 118 -17.61 5.51 -6.56
CA GLN A 118 -18.18 6.21 -5.40
C GLN A 118 -17.15 6.37 -4.28
N ALA A 119 -16.37 5.33 -4.00
CA ALA A 119 -15.29 5.39 -3.03
C ALA A 119 -14.22 6.42 -3.41
N TYR A 120 -13.88 6.52 -4.71
CA TYR A 120 -12.97 7.53 -5.22
C TYR A 120 -13.52 8.95 -5.04
N LYS A 121 -14.78 9.19 -5.42
CA LYS A 121 -15.45 10.50 -5.29
C LYS A 121 -15.50 11.00 -3.83
N GLN A 122 -15.75 10.09 -2.90
CA GLN A 122 -15.78 10.41 -1.46
C GLN A 122 -14.37 10.73 -0.92
N LYS A 123 -13.35 10.03 -1.41
CA LYS A 123 -11.96 10.31 -1.06
C LYS A 123 -11.48 11.65 -1.63
N GLU A 124 -11.83 11.95 -2.88
CA GLU A 124 -11.51 13.23 -3.54
C GLU A 124 -12.12 14.41 -2.78
N LYS A 125 -13.40 14.31 -2.38
CA LYS A 125 -14.07 15.34 -1.56
C LYS A 125 -13.35 15.62 -0.23
N ASN A 126 -12.73 14.61 0.37
CA ASN A 126 -12.02 14.72 1.66
C ASN A 126 -10.52 15.00 1.52
N SER A 127 -9.94 14.85 0.32
CA SER A 127 -8.51 15.04 0.05
C SER A 127 -8.22 16.36 -0.66
N LEU A 128 -9.24 17.05 -1.16
CA LEU A 128 -9.10 18.43 -1.60
C LEU A 128 -8.80 19.28 -0.36
N PRO A 129 -7.66 20.01 -0.30
CA PRO A 129 -7.51 21.05 0.71
C PRO A 129 -8.71 21.98 0.56
N PRO A 130 -9.27 22.52 1.67
CA PRO A 130 -10.42 23.40 1.58
C PRO A 130 -10.07 24.49 0.56
N LYS A 131 -10.84 24.55 -0.54
CA LYS A 131 -10.71 25.62 -1.51
C LYS A 131 -11.10 26.87 -0.75
N ILE A 132 -10.10 27.66 -0.34
CA ILE A 132 -10.33 28.91 0.39
C ILE A 132 -10.87 29.93 -0.63
N GLU A 133 -12.12 29.72 -1.06
CA GLU A 133 -12.91 30.73 -1.74
C GLU A 133 -13.58 31.56 -0.65
N GLY A 134 -12.89 32.62 -0.23
CA GLY A 134 -13.40 33.53 0.80
C GLY A 134 -12.37 34.13 1.75
N LEU A 135 -11.05 34.13 1.43
CA LEU A 135 -10.09 34.95 2.18
C LEU A 135 -10.19 36.44 1.75
N ASP A 136 -11.39 37.01 1.85
CA ASP A 136 -11.60 38.45 1.75
C ASP A 136 -11.31 39.08 3.12
N LYS A 137 -10.28 39.92 3.12
CA LYS A 137 -10.01 41.07 4.00
C LYS A 137 -10.26 40.89 5.51
N GLY A 138 -9.16 40.64 6.23
CA GLY A 138 -9.02 41.17 7.59
C GLY A 138 -8.38 40.26 8.62
N MET A 139 -8.17 38.97 8.32
CA MET A 139 -7.52 38.06 9.26
C MET A 139 -6.06 37.87 8.87
N GLN A 140 -5.15 38.57 9.57
CA GLN A 140 -3.70 38.33 9.48
C GLN A 140 -3.42 36.95 10.08
N PHE A 141 -3.54 35.90 9.28
CA PHE A 141 -2.90 34.62 9.59
C PHE A 141 -1.39 34.84 9.49
N PRO A 142 -0.59 34.48 10.52
CA PRO A 142 0.86 34.56 10.39
C PRO A 142 1.26 33.58 9.29
N TRP A 143 1.71 34.11 8.16
CA TRP A 143 2.11 33.27 7.05
C TRP A 143 3.50 32.71 7.37
N VAL A 144 3.62 31.39 7.30
CA VAL A 144 4.93 30.74 7.41
C VAL A 144 5.67 30.99 6.10
N THR A 145 6.78 31.73 6.19
CA THR A 145 7.63 31.95 5.02
C THR A 145 8.24 30.62 4.61
N LYS A 146 8.10 30.25 3.33
CA LYS A 146 8.70 29.01 2.81
C LYS A 146 10.22 29.06 3.01
N PRO A 147 10.85 27.98 3.51
CA PRO A 147 12.30 27.94 3.66
C PRO A 147 12.96 28.01 2.30
N VAL A 148 14.08 28.73 2.23
CA VAL A 148 14.92 28.73 1.03
C VAL A 148 15.86 27.55 1.12
N ILE A 149 15.70 26.64 0.18
CA ILE A 149 16.47 25.40 0.12
C ILE A 149 17.39 25.49 -1.09
N SER A 150 18.68 25.31 -0.86
CA SER A 150 19.69 25.20 -1.91
C SER A 150 20.13 23.75 -1.98
N CYS A 151 19.89 23.12 -3.12
CA CYS A 151 20.21 21.72 -3.31
C CYS A 151 21.34 21.58 -4.31
N ILE A 152 22.40 20.91 -3.89
CA ILE A 152 23.52 20.56 -4.76
C ILE A 152 23.42 19.05 -5.01
N GLN A 153 23.57 18.69 -6.28
CA GLN A 153 23.65 17.30 -6.67
C GLN A 153 25.11 16.87 -6.56
N THR A 154 25.37 15.88 -5.70
CA THR A 154 26.71 15.31 -5.54
C THR A 154 26.77 14.05 -6.38
N ASP A 155 27.78 13.99 -7.26
CA ASP A 155 28.00 12.83 -8.13
C ASP A 155 28.53 11.62 -7.34
N ASP A 156 28.46 10.45 -7.97
CA ASP A 156 29.00 9.20 -7.42
C ASP A 156 30.49 9.36 -7.07
N LYS A 157 30.85 9.02 -5.84
CA LYS A 157 32.23 9.15 -5.36
C LYS A 157 32.68 7.88 -4.64
N ILE A 158 33.92 7.51 -4.89
CA ILE A 158 34.62 6.45 -4.17
C ILE A 158 35.48 7.11 -3.08
N GLU A 159 35.19 6.77 -1.83
CA GLU A 159 35.90 7.25 -0.64
C GLU A 159 36.76 6.14 -0.02
N ASP A 160 37.55 6.50 1.00
CA ASP A 160 38.42 5.57 1.74
C ASP A 160 39.35 4.70 0.87
N GLY A 161 39.92 5.30 -0.18
CA GLY A 161 40.88 4.64 -1.06
C GLY A 161 40.32 3.44 -1.82
N GLY A 162 39.01 3.36 -2.06
CA GLY A 162 38.38 2.28 -2.82
C GLY A 162 37.44 1.38 -2.03
N ARG A 163 37.30 1.59 -0.72
CA ARG A 163 36.53 0.68 0.15
C ARG A 163 35.10 1.11 0.39
N LYS A 164 34.74 2.35 0.02
CA LYS A 164 33.40 2.89 0.22
C LYS A 164 32.92 3.57 -1.04
N TRP A 165 31.83 3.07 -1.61
CA TRP A 165 31.13 3.72 -2.71
C TRP A 165 29.95 4.51 -2.15
N VAL A 166 29.91 5.80 -2.48
CA VAL A 166 28.79 6.68 -2.13
C VAL A 166 28.04 7.00 -3.41
N GLN A 167 26.81 6.51 -3.49
CA GLN A 167 25.90 6.82 -4.59
C GLN A 167 25.58 8.31 -4.60
N GLY A 168 25.52 8.88 -5.80
CA GLY A 168 25.15 10.24 -6.07
C GLY A 168 23.80 10.54 -5.43
N HIS A 169 23.80 11.53 -4.57
CA HIS A 169 22.63 11.92 -3.80
C HIS A 169 22.51 13.43 -3.80
N LYS A 170 21.29 13.90 -3.57
CA LYS A 170 20.99 15.33 -3.53
C LYS A 170 21.06 15.79 -2.09
N VAL A 171 22.06 16.62 -1.78
CA VAL A 171 22.17 17.26 -0.47
C VAL A 171 21.50 18.62 -0.56
N CYS A 172 20.42 18.79 0.19
CA CYS A 172 19.69 20.05 0.27
C CYS A 172 20.02 20.72 1.60
N ASN A 173 20.64 21.91 1.53
CA ASN A 173 20.88 22.74 2.70
C ASN A 173 19.77 23.79 2.84
N ILE A 174 19.30 24.00 4.06
CA ILE A 174 18.29 25.00 4.37
C ILE A 174 19.03 26.30 4.70
N GLU A 175 19.13 27.21 3.74
CA GLU A 175 19.83 28.49 3.92
C GLU A 175 19.05 29.43 4.83
N ARG A 176 17.72 29.42 4.71
CA ARG A 176 16.82 30.19 5.58
C ARG A 176 15.72 29.28 6.12
N PRO A 177 15.63 29.10 7.45
CA PRO A 177 14.55 28.31 8.04
C PRO A 177 13.22 29.04 7.83
N SER A 178 12.13 28.27 7.89
CA SER A 178 10.79 28.86 7.87
C SER A 178 10.59 29.72 9.11
N GLN A 179 10.31 31.01 8.90
CA GLN A 179 9.99 31.94 9.99
C GLN A 179 8.50 32.30 9.91
N TRP A 180 7.88 32.36 11.08
CA TRP A 180 6.58 32.96 11.25
C TRP A 180 6.71 34.48 11.07
N SER A 181 5.85 35.08 10.26
CA SER A 181 5.75 36.54 10.20
C SER A 181 5.35 37.07 11.59
N LYS A 182 6.09 38.06 12.11
CA LYS A 182 5.74 38.79 13.33
C LYS A 182 4.50 39.66 13.12
#